data_AF-A0A6P0Y7L3-F1
#
_entry.id   AF-A0A6P0Y7L3-F1
#
_cell.length_a   1.000
_cell.length_b   1.000
_cell.length_c   1.000
_cell.angle_alpha   90.00
_cell.angle_beta   90.00
_cell.angle_gamma   90.00
#
_symmetry.space_group_name_H-M   'P 1'
#
loop_
_entity.id
_entity.type
_entity.pdbx_description
1 polymer ?
#
loop_
_entity_poly.entity_id
_entity_poly.type
_entity_poly.pdbx_seq_one_letter_code
_entity_poly.pdbx_strand_id
1 'polypeptide(L)' 'GANSPKDMGKVMGPAMQKLKGKADGKKVQEAVKARLNS' A
#
# COMPACT_ATOMS: atom_id res chain seq x y z
N GLY A 1 -8.49 -7.06 -7.99
CA GLY A 1 -7.25 -7.28 -7.23
C GLY A 1 -6.20 -6.35 -7.76
N ALA A 2 -5.30 -5.87 -6.90
CA ALA A 2 -4.12 -5.14 -7.33
C ALA A 2 -2.98 -6.15 -7.43
N ASN A 3 -2.45 -6.34 -8.63
CA ASN A 3 -1.52 -7.42 -8.93
C ASN A 3 -0.24 -6.89 -9.57
N SER A 4 -0.11 -5.57 -9.65
CA SER A 4 1.03 -4.93 -10.29
C SER A 4 1.38 -3.62 -9.58
N PRO A 5 2.63 -3.13 -9.71
CA PRO A 5 3.02 -1.82 -9.21
C PRO A 5 2.17 -0.67 -9.77
N LYS A 6 1.54 -0.84 -10.94
CA LYS A 6 0.64 0.15 -11.55
C LYS A 6 -0.66 0.31 -10.76
N ASP A 7 -1.05 -0.71 -9.99
CA ASP A 7 -2.24 -0.66 -9.14
C ASP A 7 -1.98 -0.03 -7.77
N MET A 8 -0.74 0.40 -7.49
CA MET A 8 -0.34 1.03 -6.22
C MET A 8 -1.31 2.17 -5.84
N GLY A 9 -1.60 3.09 -6.76
CA GLY A 9 -2.50 4.21 -6.49
C GLY A 9 -3.91 3.80 -6.06
N LYS A 10 -4.40 2.64 -6.54
CA LYS A 10 -5.73 2.12 -6.18
C LYS A 10 -5.76 1.54 -4.77
N VAL A 11 -4.66 0.96 -4.29
CA VAL A 11 -4.60 0.33 -2.96
C VAL A 11 -4.05 1.26 -1.89
N MET A 12 -3.33 2.31 -2.27
CA MET A 12 -2.64 3.16 -1.30
C MET A 12 -3.61 3.97 -0.45
N GLY A 13 -4.69 4.51 -1.02
CA GLY A 13 -5.72 5.24 -0.28
C GLY A 13 -6.36 4.39 0.83
N PRO A 14 -6.95 3.22 0.48
CA PRO A 14 -7.52 2.31 1.48
C PRO A 14 -6.50 1.79 2.51
N ALA A 15 -5.26 1.50 2.10
CA ALA A 15 -4.21 1.05 3.01
C ALA A 15 -3.82 2.14 4.02
N MET A 16 -3.65 3.37 3.55
CA MET A 16 -3.33 4.54 4.39
C MET A 16 -4.45 4.87 5.35
N GLN A 17 -5.72 4.73 4.95
CA GLN A 17 -6.85 4.90 5.86
C GLN A 17 -6.88 3.84 6.97
N LYS A 18 -6.69 2.56 6.62
CA LYS A 18 -6.70 1.46 7.60
C LYS A 18 -5.54 1.53 8.61
N LEU A 19 -4.40 2.07 8.18
CA LEU A 19 -3.17 2.15 8.97
C LEU A 19 -2.90 3.55 9.52
N LYS A 20 -3.83 4.51 9.33
CA LYS A 20 -3.73 5.86 9.86
C LYS A 20 -3.53 5.82 11.37
N GLY A 21 -2.45 6.45 11.84
CA GLY A 21 -2.07 6.48 13.27
C GLY A 21 -1.48 5.17 13.82
N LYS A 22 -1.37 4.12 13.00
CA LYS A 22 -0.76 2.83 13.37
C LYS A 22 0.58 2.59 12.71
N ALA A 23 0.78 3.14 11.51
CA ALA A 23 2.04 3.08 10.79
C ALA A 23 2.29 4.37 10.00
N ASP A 24 3.55 4.78 9.93
CA ASP A 24 4.01 5.86 9.07
C ASP A 24 3.87 5.48 7.58
N GLY A 25 3.52 6.48 6.75
CA GLY A 25 3.15 6.24 5.35
C GLY A 25 4.22 5.55 4.51
N LYS A 26 5.50 5.75 4.87
CA LYS A 26 6.63 5.08 4.23
C LYS A 26 6.60 3.56 4.43
N LYS A 27 6.37 3.08 5.66
CA LYS A 27 6.23 1.64 5.96
C LYS A 27 5.03 1.03 5.25
N VAL A 28 3.91 1.76 5.18
CA VAL A 28 2.74 1.32 4.42
C VAL A 28 3.10 1.14 2.95
N GLN A 29 3.84 2.08 2.37
CA GLN A 29 4.23 2.03 0.96
C GLN A 29 5.16 0.85 0.68
N GLU A 30 6.15 0.61 1.53
CA GLU A 30 7.07 -0.52 1.42
C GLU A 30 6.32 -1.86 1.51
N ALA A 31 5.41 -2.00 2.48
CA ALA A 31 4.61 -3.21 2.64
C ALA A 31 3.69 -3.49 1.44
N VAL A 32 3.01 -2.46 0.94
CA VAL A 32 2.14 -2.57 -0.24
C VAL A 32 2.98 -2.89 -1.47
N LYS A 33 4.13 -2.24 -1.65
CA LYS A 33 5.04 -2.51 -2.77
C LYS A 33 5.53 -3.95 -2.78
N ALA A 34 5.93 -4.48 -1.63
CA ALA A 34 6.37 -5.86 -1.49
C ALA A 34 5.28 -6.88 -1.90
N ARG A 35 4.01 -6.55 -1.66
CA ARG A 35 2.85 -7.39 -2.00
C ARG A 35 2.40 -7.29 -3.45
N LEU A 36 2.76 -6.21 -4.15
CA LEU A 36 2.39 -5.96 -5.55
C LEU A 36 3.49 -6.34 -6.55
N ASN A 37 4.69 -6.65 -6.05
CA ASN A 37 5.86 -7.03 -6.87
C ASN A 37 6.09 -8.55 -6.90
N SER A 38 5.02 -9.32 -6.66
CA SER A 38 4.96 -10.78 -6.65
C SER A 38 3.95 -11.29 -7.65
#